data_AF-A0AAW1JP56-F1
#
_entry.id   AF-A0AAW1JP56-F1
#
_cell.length_a   1.000
_cell.length_b   1.000
_cell.length_c   1.000
_cell.angle_alpha   90.00
_cell.angle_beta   90.00
_cell.angle_gamma   90.00
#
_symmetry.space_group_name_H-M   'P 1'
#
loop_
_entity.id
_entity.type
_entity.pdbx_description
1 polymer ?
#
loop_
_entity_poly.entity_id
_entity_poly.type
_entity_poly.pdbx_seq_one_letter_code
_entity_poly.pdbx_strand_id
1 'polypeptide(L)'
;MRSALFGDQVEGYKEAFVYNGVYEIANAPIKPCSEQWKSNSDELNYQMTFGRQTIIQAVNTESGPILPEYQCISQIPKAGNPKDKFDVLGIVLYVEEKARKIIISQEREHLVRDIVITDHSTEQPMIISTWNDLARTDCDTLSSRANKFSVVGLTALRVSPHKDFSLTSSISTTIIHDPKGSMARALEDWVLQHQEALSDRQARILDVRNPLEEKWSSQ
;
A
#
# COMPACT_ATOMS: atom_id res chain seq x y z
N MET A 1 -21.55 0.89 -6.93
CA MET A 1 -21.61 2.11 -7.77
C MET A 1 -20.30 2.86 -7.60
N ARG A 2 -19.70 3.36 -8.68
CA ARG A 2 -18.46 4.16 -8.61
C ARG A 2 -18.79 5.62 -8.34
N SER A 3 -17.90 6.32 -7.66
CA SER A 3 -18.01 7.75 -7.40
C SER A 3 -16.72 8.49 -7.79
N ALA A 4 -16.83 9.77 -8.11
CA ALA A 4 -15.68 10.63 -8.43
C ALA A 4 -15.83 12.03 -7.83
N LEU A 5 -14.70 12.56 -7.33
CA LEU A 5 -14.51 13.92 -6.85
C LEU A 5 -13.70 14.69 -7.89
N PHE A 6 -14.01 15.98 -8.11
CA PHE A 6 -13.32 16.82 -9.08
C PHE A 6 -12.94 18.19 -8.50
N GLY A 7 -11.77 18.70 -8.88
CA GLY A 7 -11.34 20.06 -8.55
C GLY A 7 -11.27 20.32 -7.04
N ASP A 8 -11.92 21.39 -6.60
CA ASP A 8 -11.99 21.85 -5.21
C ASP A 8 -12.61 20.81 -4.26
N GLN A 9 -13.43 19.90 -4.78
CA GLN A 9 -14.07 18.84 -4.00
C GLN A 9 -13.07 17.80 -3.51
N VAL A 10 -11.96 17.59 -4.22
CA VAL A 10 -10.95 16.61 -3.81
C VAL A 10 -10.39 17.02 -2.46
N GLU A 11 -9.99 18.29 -2.32
CA GLU A 11 -9.49 18.82 -1.05
C GLU A 11 -10.60 18.91 0.01
N GLY A 12 -11.80 19.35 -0.39
CA GLY A 12 -12.93 19.46 0.54
C GLY A 12 -13.40 18.14 1.17
N TYR A 13 -13.18 17.00 0.49
CA TYR A 13 -13.61 15.68 0.94
C TYR A 13 -12.45 14.70 1.15
N LYS A 14 -11.19 15.15 1.07
CA LYS A 14 -10.01 14.28 1.15
C LYS A 14 -9.99 13.44 2.43
N GLU A 15 -10.37 14.04 3.54
CA GLU A 15 -10.38 13.40 4.86
C GLU A 15 -11.75 12.78 5.21
N ALA A 16 -12.79 13.05 4.42
CA ALA A 16 -14.13 12.57 4.69
C ALA A 16 -14.30 11.07 4.38
N PHE A 17 -13.54 10.54 3.43
CA PHE A 17 -13.62 9.14 3.01
C PHE A 17 -12.42 8.33 3.48
N VAL A 18 -12.67 7.51 4.49
CA VAL A 18 -11.76 6.45 4.94
C VAL A 18 -12.11 5.12 4.27
N TYR A 19 -11.08 4.34 3.91
CA TYR A 19 -11.22 2.98 3.39
C TYR A 19 -12.04 2.10 4.36
N ASN A 20 -12.91 1.24 3.82
CA ASN A 20 -13.93 0.46 4.54
C ASN A 20 -14.95 1.28 5.36
N GLY A 21 -14.95 2.61 5.24
CA GLY A 21 -15.97 3.45 5.87
C GLY A 21 -17.37 3.26 5.28
N VAL A 22 -18.37 3.39 6.15
CA VAL A 22 -19.79 3.29 5.79
C VAL A 22 -20.41 4.68 5.90
N TYR A 23 -20.94 5.16 4.78
CA TYR A 23 -21.47 6.51 4.65
C TYR A 23 -22.87 6.49 4.06
N GLU A 24 -23.74 7.33 4.60
CA GLU A 24 -24.96 7.76 3.96
C GLU A 24 -24.63 8.95 3.05
N ILE A 25 -25.03 8.84 1.78
CA ILE A 25 -24.74 9.85 0.76
C ILE A 25 -26.07 10.29 0.14
N ALA A 26 -26.39 11.57 0.25
CA ALA A 26 -27.61 12.17 -0.27
C ALA A 26 -27.31 13.33 -1.23
N ASN A 27 -28.24 13.61 -2.15
CA ASN A 27 -28.14 14.73 -3.11
C ASN A 27 -26.88 14.70 -3.99
N ALA A 28 -26.36 13.50 -4.29
CA ALA A 28 -25.25 13.32 -5.21
C ALA A 28 -25.78 13.12 -6.64
N PRO A 29 -25.40 13.97 -7.61
CA PRO A 29 -25.76 13.75 -9.01
C PRO A 29 -25.24 12.41 -9.54
N ILE A 30 -26.10 11.70 -10.27
CA ILE A 30 -25.74 10.48 -11.00
C ILE A 30 -25.62 10.83 -12.48
N LYS A 31 -24.51 10.43 -13.11
CA LYS A 31 -24.22 10.68 -14.53
C LYS A 31 -23.79 9.39 -15.23
N PRO A 32 -23.95 9.27 -16.55
CA PRO A 32 -23.37 8.17 -17.30
C PRO A 32 -21.85 8.07 -17.09
N CYS A 33 -21.35 6.85 -16.89
CA CYS A 33 -19.92 6.56 -16.81
C CYS A 33 -19.40 6.21 -18.20
N SER A 34 -18.36 6.90 -18.66
CA SER A 34 -17.74 6.58 -19.96
C SER A 34 -16.99 5.25 -19.87
N GLU A 35 -17.12 4.42 -20.91
CA GLU A 35 -16.47 3.10 -21.03
C GLU A 35 -14.96 3.18 -20.80
N GLN A 36 -14.31 4.25 -21.25
CA GLN A 36 -12.86 4.43 -21.11
C GLN A 36 -12.38 4.51 -19.65
N TRP A 37 -13.29 4.79 -18.72
CA TRP A 37 -12.96 4.88 -17.30
C TRP A 37 -13.30 3.61 -16.54
N LYS A 38 -14.09 2.68 -17.10
CA LYS A 38 -14.47 1.45 -16.40
C LYS A 38 -13.30 0.50 -16.30
N SER A 39 -13.14 -0.14 -15.14
CA SER A 39 -12.08 -1.13 -14.95
C SER A 39 -12.45 -2.49 -15.55
N ASN A 40 -13.74 -2.78 -15.70
CA ASN A 40 -14.29 -4.00 -16.31
C ASN A 40 -15.72 -3.77 -16.83
N SER A 41 -16.24 -4.72 -17.63
CA SER A 41 -17.59 -4.69 -18.21
C SER A 41 -18.72 -4.82 -17.20
N ASP A 42 -18.42 -5.29 -15.98
CA ASP A 42 -19.40 -5.52 -14.92
C ASP A 42 -19.68 -4.23 -14.11
N GLU A 43 -18.89 -3.18 -14.32
CA GLU A 43 -19.13 -1.88 -13.71
C GLU A 43 -20.41 -1.22 -14.28
N LEU A 44 -21.20 -0.63 -13.38
CA LEU A 44 -22.42 0.07 -13.75
C LEU A 44 -22.15 1.17 -14.80
N ASN A 45 -23.10 1.35 -15.73
CA ASN A 45 -23.09 2.42 -16.74
C ASN A 45 -23.24 3.83 -16.16
N TYR A 46 -23.35 3.95 -14.84
CA TYR A 46 -23.57 5.20 -14.13
C TYR A 46 -22.54 5.37 -13.01
N GLN A 47 -22.11 6.61 -12.83
CA GLN A 47 -21.24 7.04 -11.75
C GLN A 47 -21.92 8.13 -10.93
N MET A 48 -21.62 8.16 -9.65
CA MET A 48 -21.99 9.24 -8.75
C MET A 48 -20.91 10.33 -8.79
N THR A 49 -21.30 11.58 -8.82
CA THR A 49 -20.39 12.73 -8.68
C THR A 49 -20.79 13.50 -7.45
N PHE A 50 -19.82 13.95 -6.67
CA PHE A 50 -20.11 14.82 -5.54
C PHE A 50 -20.24 16.27 -6.03
N GLY A 51 -21.11 17.04 -5.40
CA GLY A 51 -21.39 18.43 -5.73
C GLY A 51 -21.47 19.27 -4.47
N ARG A 52 -21.68 20.58 -4.63
CA ARG A 52 -21.86 21.49 -3.48
C ARG A 52 -23.06 21.15 -2.60
N GLN A 53 -24.07 20.49 -3.16
CA GLN A 53 -25.29 20.09 -2.45
C GLN A 53 -25.23 18.66 -1.92
N THR A 54 -24.16 17.92 -2.21
CA THR A 54 -24.04 16.54 -1.76
C THR A 54 -23.76 16.50 -0.28
N ILE A 55 -24.53 15.69 0.43
CA ILE A 55 -24.40 15.47 1.87
C ILE A 55 -23.78 14.10 2.05
N ILE A 56 -22.69 14.04 2.83
CA ILE A 56 -22.00 12.80 3.19
C ILE A 56 -22.00 12.74 4.71
N GLN A 57 -22.54 11.67 5.27
CA GLN A 57 -22.58 11.44 6.70
C GLN A 57 -22.07 10.03 7.00
N ALA A 58 -21.11 9.91 7.92
CA ALA A 58 -20.70 8.60 8.42
C ALA A 58 -21.88 7.97 9.19
N VAL A 59 -22.21 6.72 8.86
CA VAL A 59 -23.39 6.04 9.46
C VAL A 59 -23.18 5.76 10.95
N ASN A 60 -21.92 5.59 11.38
CA ASN A 60 -21.60 5.36 12.78
C ASN A 60 -20.49 6.30 13.23
N THR A 61 -20.88 7.49 13.67
CA THR A 61 -19.96 8.52 14.19
C THR A 61 -19.38 8.18 15.56
N GLU A 62 -19.96 7.22 16.28
CA GLU A 62 -19.46 6.75 17.59
C GLU A 62 -18.55 5.53 17.48
N SER A 63 -18.59 4.82 16.35
CA SER A 63 -17.56 3.85 16.02
C SER A 63 -16.20 4.55 16.07
N GLY A 64 -15.28 4.00 16.86
CA GLY A 64 -13.88 4.41 16.82
C GLY A 64 -13.28 4.31 15.41
N PRO A 65 -12.01 4.73 15.25
CA PRO A 65 -11.35 4.67 13.95
C PRO A 65 -11.39 3.24 13.37
N ILE A 66 -11.58 3.13 12.07
CA ILE A 66 -11.50 1.84 11.36
C ILE A 66 -10.06 1.38 11.47
N LEU A 67 -9.85 0.28 12.18
CA LEU A 67 -8.53 -0.29 12.39
C LEU A 67 -8.22 -1.29 11.27
N PRO A 68 -6.97 -1.32 10.78
CA PRO A 68 -6.53 -2.34 9.84
C PRO A 68 -6.66 -3.74 10.42
N GLU A 69 -7.04 -4.69 9.57
CA GLU A 69 -7.10 -6.11 9.92
C GLU A 69 -5.84 -6.82 9.44
N TYR A 70 -4.74 -6.58 10.16
CA TYR A 70 -3.43 -7.10 9.76
C TYR A 70 -3.38 -8.63 9.72
N GLN A 71 -2.86 -9.15 8.62
CA GLN A 71 -2.57 -10.56 8.41
C GLN A 71 -1.05 -10.78 8.44
N CYS A 72 -0.64 -11.96 8.90
CA CYS A 72 0.76 -12.38 8.82
C CYS A 72 1.15 -12.63 7.36
N ILE A 73 2.40 -12.39 7.02
CA ILE A 73 2.93 -12.56 5.65
C ILE A 73 2.73 -14.00 5.15
N SER A 74 2.89 -15.00 6.03
CA SER A 74 2.63 -16.42 5.71
C SER A 74 1.19 -16.75 5.34
N GLN A 75 0.22 -15.92 5.72
CA GLN A 75 -1.21 -16.11 5.42
C GLN A 75 -1.61 -15.50 4.07
N ILE A 76 -0.75 -14.64 3.51
CA ILE A 76 -1.02 -13.99 2.23
C ILE A 76 -0.90 -15.03 1.10
N PRO A 77 -1.94 -15.20 0.28
CA PRO A 77 -1.90 -16.16 -0.81
C PRO A 77 -0.89 -15.74 -1.87
N LYS A 78 -0.14 -16.71 -2.42
CA LYS A 78 0.83 -16.45 -3.50
C LYS A 78 0.16 -15.97 -4.79
N ALA A 79 -1.05 -16.45 -5.05
CA ALA A 79 -1.92 -16.02 -6.13
C ALA A 79 -3.31 -15.76 -5.54
N GLY A 80 -3.87 -14.58 -5.79
CA GLY A 80 -5.15 -14.16 -5.24
C GLY A 80 -6.04 -13.55 -6.32
N ASN A 81 -7.31 -13.32 -5.97
CA ASN A 81 -8.19 -12.59 -6.86
C ASN A 81 -7.71 -11.13 -6.95
N PRO A 82 -7.67 -10.50 -8.15
CA PRO A 82 -7.32 -9.08 -8.27
C PRO A 82 -8.17 -8.11 -7.43
N LYS A 83 -9.35 -8.57 -6.98
CA LYS A 83 -10.24 -7.82 -6.09
C LYS A 83 -9.87 -7.95 -4.61
N ASP A 84 -9.13 -8.98 -4.22
CA ASP A 84 -8.74 -9.22 -2.82
C ASP A 84 -7.79 -8.13 -2.36
N LYS A 85 -7.97 -7.72 -1.11
CA LYS A 85 -7.18 -6.67 -0.46
C LYS A 85 -6.68 -7.18 0.88
N PHE A 86 -5.43 -6.89 1.17
CA PHE A 86 -4.73 -7.37 2.35
C PHE A 86 -4.17 -6.20 3.13
N ASP A 87 -4.39 -6.21 4.43
CA ASP A 87 -3.68 -5.37 5.37
C ASP A 87 -2.54 -6.20 5.96
N VAL A 88 -1.32 -5.68 5.92
CA VAL A 88 -0.13 -6.40 6.37
C VAL A 88 0.63 -5.54 7.37
N LEU A 89 1.10 -6.18 8.44
CA LEU A 89 2.01 -5.59 9.41
C LEU A 89 3.38 -6.25 9.23
N GLY A 90 4.42 -5.46 9.04
CA GLY A 90 5.75 -5.99 8.75
C GLY A 90 6.87 -5.11 9.26
N ILE A 91 8.06 -5.68 9.29
CA ILE A 91 9.33 -5.05 9.64
C ILE A 91 10.01 -4.66 8.33
N VAL A 92 10.38 -3.39 8.20
CA VAL A 92 11.10 -2.91 7.01
C VAL A 92 12.53 -3.45 7.02
N LEU A 93 12.89 -4.22 6.00
CA LEU A 93 14.27 -4.67 5.77
C LEU A 93 14.99 -3.81 4.75
N TYR A 94 14.29 -3.33 3.73
CA TYR A 94 14.88 -2.54 2.67
C TYR A 94 13.83 -1.65 2.00
N VAL A 95 14.26 -0.47 1.56
CA VAL A 95 13.50 0.40 0.68
C VAL A 95 14.43 0.77 -0.46
N GLU A 96 13.98 0.58 -1.69
CA GLU A 96 14.75 0.94 -2.89
C GLU A 96 15.22 2.41 -2.80
N GLU A 97 16.47 2.73 -3.18
CA GLU A 97 17.03 4.07 -2.94
C GLU A 97 16.25 5.17 -3.68
N LYS A 98 15.82 4.88 -4.91
CA LYS A 98 15.11 5.84 -5.78
C LYS A 98 13.90 5.20 -6.42
N ALA A 99 12.84 5.98 -6.57
CA ALA A 99 11.68 5.55 -7.36
C ALA A 99 12.07 5.39 -8.84
N ARG A 100 11.67 4.28 -9.43
CA ARG A 100 11.80 3.97 -10.86
C ARG A 100 10.66 4.60 -11.63
N LYS A 101 10.96 5.16 -12.80
CA LYS A 101 9.94 5.62 -13.76
C LYS A 101 9.56 4.46 -14.67
N ILE A 102 8.27 4.15 -14.74
CA ILE A 102 7.72 3.10 -15.61
C ILE A 102 6.61 3.71 -16.44
N ILE A 103 6.57 3.37 -17.74
CA ILE A 103 5.50 3.73 -18.65
C ILE A 103 4.74 2.45 -18.98
N ILE A 104 3.45 2.39 -18.64
CA ILE A 104 2.63 1.17 -18.79
C ILE A 104 1.63 1.32 -19.92
N SER A 105 0.85 2.40 -19.91
CA SER A 105 -0.20 2.63 -20.90
C SER A 105 -0.46 4.14 -21.08
N GLN A 106 -0.77 4.56 -22.31
CA GLN A 106 -1.08 5.95 -22.67
C GLN A 106 0.06 6.96 -22.44
N GLU A 107 1.32 6.53 -22.55
CA GLU A 107 2.51 7.40 -22.35
C GLU A 107 2.56 8.13 -20.99
N ARG A 108 1.79 7.64 -20.01
CA ARG A 108 1.83 8.19 -18.66
C ARG A 108 3.00 7.59 -17.88
N GLU A 109 3.86 8.47 -17.39
CA GLU A 109 4.92 8.11 -16.45
C GLU A 109 4.32 7.82 -15.07
N HIS A 110 4.64 6.64 -14.55
CA HIS A 110 4.35 6.23 -13.19
C HIS A 110 5.64 6.08 -12.40
N LEU A 111 5.61 6.46 -11.13
CA LEU A 111 6.71 6.14 -10.22
C LEU A 111 6.41 4.86 -9.46
N VAL A 112 7.43 4.02 -9.33
CA VAL A 112 7.37 2.77 -8.59
C VAL A 112 8.56 2.64 -7.68
N ARG A 113 8.34 2.23 -6.44
CA ARG A 113 9.42 1.97 -5.49
C ARG A 113 9.12 0.71 -4.70
N ASP A 114 10.07 -0.21 -4.70
CA ASP A 114 9.93 -1.47 -3.98
C ASP A 114 10.35 -1.30 -2.50
N ILE A 115 9.53 -1.82 -1.59
CA ILE A 115 9.83 -2.01 -0.18
C ILE A 115 9.94 -3.52 0.06
N VAL A 116 10.88 -3.95 0.88
CA VAL A 116 10.99 -5.34 1.32
C VAL A 116 10.69 -5.40 2.81
N ILE A 117 9.70 -6.20 3.17
CA ILE A 117 9.26 -6.41 4.55
C ILE A 117 9.37 -7.87 4.96
N THR A 118 9.47 -8.10 6.26
CA THR A 118 9.41 -9.44 6.87
C THR A 118 8.53 -9.42 8.12
N ASP A 119 8.23 -10.59 8.66
CA ASP A 119 7.61 -10.74 9.97
C ASP A 119 8.16 -11.99 10.66
N HIS A 120 7.57 -12.33 11.82
CA HIS A 120 7.93 -13.52 12.59
C HIS A 120 7.36 -14.81 11.99
N SER A 121 6.47 -14.73 11.00
CA SER A 121 5.69 -15.86 10.49
C SER A 121 6.37 -16.61 9.33
N THR A 122 7.36 -16.00 8.68
CA THR A 122 8.08 -16.59 7.55
C THR A 122 9.52 -16.09 7.43
N GLU A 123 10.40 -16.96 6.91
CA GLU A 123 11.76 -16.59 6.52
C GLU A 123 11.81 -15.85 5.18
N GLN A 124 10.83 -16.08 4.31
CA GLN A 124 10.79 -15.45 2.99
C GLN A 124 10.24 -14.03 3.11
N PRO A 125 11.05 -12.99 2.83
CA PRO A 125 10.57 -11.61 2.87
C PRO A 125 9.60 -11.35 1.71
N MET A 126 8.69 -10.41 1.93
CA MET A 126 7.69 -9.99 0.95
C MET A 126 8.11 -8.68 0.31
N ILE A 127 7.94 -8.58 -1.01
CA ILE A 127 8.15 -7.34 -1.76
C ILE A 127 6.82 -6.62 -1.88
N ILE A 128 6.81 -5.32 -1.57
CA ILE A 128 5.68 -4.41 -1.78
C ILE A 128 6.07 -3.37 -2.82
N SER A 129 5.42 -3.37 -3.98
CA SER A 129 5.60 -2.33 -4.99
C SER A 129 4.62 -1.18 -4.74
N THR A 130 5.15 -0.03 -4.30
CA THR A 130 4.39 1.22 -4.08
C THR A 130 4.39 2.09 -5.33
N TRP A 131 3.30 2.82 -5.57
CA TRP A 131 3.11 3.61 -6.79
C TRP A 131 2.87 5.09 -6.50
N ASN A 132 3.36 5.94 -7.41
CA ASN A 132 3.14 7.39 -7.45
C ASN A 132 3.49 8.09 -6.12
N ASP A 133 2.53 8.71 -5.45
CA ASP A 133 2.79 9.49 -4.23
C ASP A 133 3.37 8.64 -3.10
N LEU A 134 2.90 7.39 -2.96
CA LEU A 134 3.43 6.43 -2.00
C LEU A 134 4.90 6.07 -2.28
N ALA A 135 5.32 6.09 -3.55
CA ALA A 135 6.70 5.83 -3.96
C ALA A 135 7.65 7.00 -3.65
N ARG A 136 7.11 8.17 -3.26
CA ARG A 136 7.86 9.37 -2.88
C ARG A 136 7.93 9.51 -1.36
N THR A 137 7.14 10.42 -0.79
CA THR A 137 7.26 10.92 0.58
C THR A 137 7.10 9.83 1.64
N ASP A 138 6.19 8.88 1.43
CA ASP A 138 6.04 7.74 2.34
C ASP A 138 7.27 6.85 2.34
N CYS A 139 7.75 6.45 1.16
CA CYS A 139 8.98 5.68 1.06
C CYS A 139 10.21 6.43 1.60
N ASP A 140 10.32 7.74 1.41
CA ASP A 140 11.43 8.53 1.98
C ASP A 140 11.41 8.47 3.51
N THR A 141 10.22 8.57 4.10
CA THR A 141 10.02 8.43 5.55
C THR A 141 10.44 7.03 6.03
N LEU A 142 10.03 5.98 5.31
CA LEU A 142 10.43 4.61 5.63
C LEU A 142 11.93 4.37 5.47
N SER A 143 12.55 4.87 4.40
CA SER A 143 14.00 4.76 4.16
C SER A 143 14.80 5.34 5.32
N SER A 144 14.39 6.49 5.85
CA SER A 144 15.07 7.12 7.01
C SER A 144 15.00 6.27 8.29
N ARG A 145 14.08 5.31 8.36
CA ARG A 145 13.82 4.46 9.52
C ARG A 145 14.21 2.99 9.30
N ALA A 146 14.51 2.59 8.06
CA ALA A 146 14.78 1.19 7.70
C ALA A 146 15.93 0.57 8.50
N ASN A 147 16.98 1.34 8.81
CA ASN A 147 18.15 0.87 9.58
C ASN A 147 17.82 0.53 11.05
N LYS A 148 16.59 0.79 11.51
CA LYS A 148 16.12 0.50 12.86
C LYS A 148 15.12 -0.66 12.92
N PHE A 149 14.92 -1.38 11.81
CA PHE A 149 13.91 -2.43 11.69
C PHE A 149 12.52 -1.94 12.14
N SER A 150 12.12 -0.76 11.64
CA SER A 150 10.83 -0.16 12.01
C SER A 150 9.66 -1.05 11.59
N VAL A 151 8.71 -1.23 12.50
CA VAL A 151 7.43 -1.88 12.21
C VAL A 151 6.53 -0.89 11.45
N VAL A 152 5.93 -1.36 10.36
CA VAL A 152 5.06 -0.58 9.47
C VAL A 152 3.79 -1.37 9.17
N GLY A 153 2.66 -0.66 9.15
CA GLY A 153 1.40 -1.19 8.65
C GLY A 153 1.15 -0.75 7.21
N LEU A 154 0.69 -1.64 6.34
CA LEU A 154 0.28 -1.30 4.98
C LEU A 154 -1.11 -1.86 4.74
N THR A 155 -2.03 -1.02 4.25
CA THR A 155 -3.44 -1.40 4.07
C THR A 155 -3.82 -1.57 2.60
N ALA A 156 -4.90 -2.31 2.37
CA ALA A 156 -5.56 -2.44 1.07
C ALA A 156 -4.62 -2.81 -0.10
N LEU A 157 -3.59 -3.62 0.20
CA LEU A 157 -2.63 -4.11 -0.77
C LEU A 157 -3.23 -5.21 -1.63
N ARG A 158 -2.80 -5.34 -2.87
CA ARG A 158 -3.26 -6.39 -3.80
C ARG A 158 -2.12 -7.33 -4.15
N VAL A 159 -2.44 -8.58 -4.48
CA VAL A 159 -1.45 -9.49 -5.07
C VAL A 159 -0.94 -8.91 -6.38
N SER A 160 0.38 -8.85 -6.52
CA SER A 160 1.02 -8.34 -7.73
C SER A 160 0.85 -9.35 -8.88
N PRO A 161 0.43 -8.91 -10.07
CA PRO A 161 0.27 -9.82 -11.22
C PRO A 161 1.59 -10.19 -11.90
N HIS A 162 2.70 -9.51 -11.60
CA HIS A 162 3.95 -9.60 -12.37
C HIS A 162 5.15 -10.17 -11.60
N LYS A 163 4.99 -10.42 -10.30
CA LYS A 163 6.09 -10.84 -9.41
C LYS A 163 5.56 -11.89 -8.43
N ASP A 164 6.20 -13.05 -8.43
CA ASP A 164 5.87 -14.12 -7.49
C ASP A 164 6.06 -13.65 -6.05
N PHE A 165 5.05 -13.93 -5.20
CA PHE A 165 5.03 -13.58 -3.78
C PHE A 165 5.34 -12.10 -3.48
N SER A 166 4.56 -11.22 -4.11
CA SER A 166 4.64 -9.79 -3.85
C SER A 166 3.26 -9.15 -3.85
N LEU A 167 3.17 -8.03 -3.14
CA LEU A 167 1.99 -7.19 -3.12
C LEU A 167 2.26 -5.86 -3.81
N THR A 168 1.19 -5.18 -4.18
CA THR A 168 1.27 -3.88 -4.81
C THR A 168 0.21 -2.93 -4.24
N SER A 169 0.58 -1.65 -4.09
CA SER A 169 -0.33 -0.64 -3.57
C SER A 169 -1.48 -0.39 -4.53
N SER A 170 -2.67 -0.15 -3.99
CA SER A 170 -3.84 0.33 -4.72
C SER A 170 -4.11 1.79 -4.40
N ILE A 171 -5.12 2.39 -5.06
CA ILE A 171 -5.59 3.75 -4.72
C ILE A 171 -6.11 3.87 -3.28
N SER A 172 -6.45 2.76 -2.64
CA SER A 172 -6.91 2.72 -1.25
C SER A 172 -5.79 2.43 -0.25
N THR A 173 -4.56 2.20 -0.72
CA THR A 173 -3.45 1.82 0.16
C THR A 173 -2.99 3.01 1.00
N THR A 174 -2.79 2.75 2.28
CA THR A 174 -2.16 3.67 3.22
C THR A 174 -0.96 3.00 3.86
N ILE A 175 0.12 3.77 4.05
CA ILE A 175 1.29 3.36 4.82
C ILE A 175 1.18 3.99 6.21
N ILE A 176 1.15 3.14 7.23
CA ILE A 176 1.03 3.51 8.64
C ILE A 176 2.42 3.35 9.26
N HIS A 177 3.14 4.48 9.37
CA HIS A 177 4.54 4.55 9.82
C HIS A 177 4.75 4.23 11.31
N ASP A 178 3.68 4.24 12.10
CA ASP A 178 3.69 3.97 13.54
C ASP A 178 2.41 3.20 13.91
N PRO A 179 2.29 1.92 13.49
CA PRO A 179 1.09 1.14 13.69
C PRO A 179 0.86 0.91 15.19
N LYS A 180 -0.40 0.96 15.62
CA LYS A 180 -0.79 0.77 17.02
C LYS A 180 -1.57 -0.53 17.20
N GLY A 181 -1.58 -1.03 18.44
CA GLY A 181 -2.31 -2.23 18.81
C GLY A 181 -1.41 -3.32 19.38
N SER A 182 -2.02 -4.42 19.83
CA SER A 182 -1.31 -5.55 20.42
C SER A 182 -0.38 -6.25 19.43
N MET A 183 -0.80 -6.40 18.17
CA MET A 183 0.03 -7.00 17.13
C MET A 183 1.29 -6.17 16.82
N ALA A 184 1.16 -4.85 16.72
CA ALA A 184 2.30 -3.96 16.51
C ALA A 184 3.32 -4.08 17.65
N ARG A 185 2.86 -4.00 18.90
CA ARG A 185 3.72 -4.17 20.08
C ARG A 185 4.39 -5.54 20.13
N ALA A 186 3.65 -6.61 19.84
CA ALA A 186 4.22 -7.95 19.81
C ALA A 186 5.32 -8.10 18.75
N LEU A 187 5.15 -7.45 17.58
CA LEU A 187 6.16 -7.46 16.53
C LEU A 187 7.37 -6.58 16.90
N GLU A 188 7.16 -5.44 17.56
CA GLU A 188 8.23 -4.60 18.12
C GLU A 188 9.05 -5.36 19.18
N ASP A 189 8.39 -6.06 20.11
CA ASP A 189 9.06 -6.90 21.12
C ASP A 189 9.85 -8.03 20.46
N TRP A 190 9.30 -8.63 19.40
CA TRP A 190 9.99 -9.65 18.63
C TRP A 190 11.25 -9.10 17.94
N VAL A 191 11.17 -7.89 17.36
CA VAL A 191 12.31 -7.18 16.75
C VAL A 191 13.44 -7.01 17.76
N LEU A 192 13.15 -6.62 18.99
CA LEU A 192 14.17 -6.44 20.04
C LEU A 192 14.91 -7.74 20.36
N GLN A 193 14.24 -8.88 20.26
CA GLN A 193 14.81 -10.20 20.55
C GLN A 193 15.56 -10.83 19.35
N HIS A 194 15.31 -10.36 18.13
CA HIS A 194 15.78 -10.99 16.88
C HIS A 194 16.60 -10.04 15.99
N GLN A 195 17.28 -9.05 16.58
CA GLN A 195 18.10 -8.07 15.86
C GLN A 195 19.13 -8.72 14.92
N GLU A 196 19.87 -9.73 15.40
CA GLU A 196 20.91 -10.41 14.62
C GLU A 196 20.31 -11.10 13.37
N ALA A 197 19.23 -11.86 13.55
CA ALA A 197 18.54 -12.52 12.44
C ALA A 197 17.97 -11.51 11.42
N LEU A 198 17.50 -10.36 11.88
CA LEU A 198 17.02 -9.28 11.02
C LEU A 198 18.16 -8.61 10.23
N SER A 199 19.31 -8.38 10.87
CA SER A 199 20.52 -7.90 10.21
C SER A 199 21.00 -8.88 9.13
N ASP A 200 21.01 -10.18 9.43
CA ASP A 200 21.38 -11.21 8.45
C ASP A 200 20.41 -11.25 7.26
N ARG A 201 19.11 -11.15 7.52
CA ARG A 201 18.08 -11.07 6.47
C ARG A 201 18.28 -9.83 5.61
N GLN A 202 18.53 -8.68 6.23
CA GLN A 202 18.78 -7.41 5.53
C GLN A 202 20.05 -7.48 4.67
N ALA A 203 21.15 -8.04 5.19
CA ALA A 203 22.39 -8.21 4.45
C ALA A 203 22.19 -9.04 3.18
N ARG A 204 21.48 -10.18 3.28
CA ARG A 204 21.14 -11.01 2.10
C ARG A 204 20.33 -10.25 1.05
N ILE A 205 19.40 -9.38 1.47
CA ILE A 205 18.61 -8.56 0.55
C ILE A 205 19.51 -7.54 -0.14
N LEU A 206 20.40 -6.88 0.60
CA LEU A 206 21.34 -5.89 0.06
C LEU A 206 22.31 -6.53 -0.93
N ASP A 207 22.82 -7.74 -0.67
CA ASP A 207 23.71 -8.46 -1.60
C ASP A 207 23.04 -8.75 -2.95
N VAL A 208 21.74 -9.07 -2.93
CA VAL A 208 20.97 -9.35 -4.15
C VAL A 208 20.58 -8.06 -4.89
N ARG A 209 20.28 -6.99 -4.15
CA ARG A 209 19.78 -5.73 -4.73
C ARG A 209 20.89 -4.77 -5.16
N ASN A 210 22.03 -4.83 -4.49
CA ASN A 210 23.25 -4.07 -4.77
C ASN A 210 24.42 -5.05 -4.92
N PRO A 211 24.45 -5.90 -5.97
CA PRO A 211 25.60 -6.74 -6.21
C PRO A 211 26.82 -5.84 -6.39
N LEU A 212 27.85 -6.03 -5.57
CA LEU A 212 29.12 -5.29 -5.67
C LEU A 212 29.57 -5.24 -7.13
N GLU A 213 29.74 -4.04 -7.70
CA GLU A 213 30.26 -3.78 -9.05
C GLU A 213 31.75 -4.16 -9.21
N GLU A 214 32.25 -5.20 -8.53
CA GLU A 214 33.62 -5.66 -8.67
C GLU A 214 33.65 -7.09 -9.20
N LYS A 215 33.88 -7.23 -10.53
CA LYS A 215 34.78 -8.26 -11.11
C LYS A 215 35.01 -8.26 -12.64
N TRP A 216 34.74 -7.19 -13.38
CA TRP A 216 35.03 -7.17 -14.84
C TRP A 216 35.78 -5.93 -15.33
N SER A 217 36.64 -5.35 -14.51
CA SER A 217 37.59 -4.31 -14.96
C SER A 217 39.00 -4.64 -14.49
N SER A 218 39.51 -5.80 -14.93
CA SER A 218 40.95 -6.10 -15.07
C SER A 218 41.12 -7.46 -15.76
N GLN A 219 41.17 -7.44 -17.09
CA GLN A 219 41.99 -8.33 -17.91
C GLN A 219 42.33 -7.63 -19.22
#